data_AF-T1IMJ9-F1
#
_entry.id   AF-T1IMJ9-F1
#
_cell.length_a   1.000
_cell.length_b   1.000
_cell.length_c   1.000
_cell.angle_alpha   90.00
_cell.angle_beta   90.00
_cell.angle_gamma   90.00
#
_symmetry.space_group_name_H-M   'P 1'
#
loop_
_entity.id
_entity.type
_entity.pdbx_description
1 polymer ?
#
loop_
_entity_poly.entity_id
_entity_poly.type
_entity_poly.pdbx_seq_one_letter_code
_entity_poly.pdbx_strand_id
1 'polypeptide(L)'
;MVCVMTGNCIHKDKDIFTCEIRGWCPVEVNKLHSNAPMLPGTENFTVLIKNSIQFNRWPHIKTRNILANWTLSYLKNCRYHPIDNKLCPIFRFGTIINAAGVNYTELAFKGGVVGIFINWDCDLDYNINHCVPAYSFHRLDSANGHVAPGWNFRYAQRYSENLRTLFKAYGILFVVMVEGRGRKFNIIPLLLNVGSGLALLSVAKIVSDFIVLRVMRKRDFYRKKKYLKIYEEDDDTPCKRLPIIYHQPHIQQFNMKQMV
;
A
#
# COMPACT_ATOMS: atom_id res chain seq x y z
N MET A 1 -11.17 -33.34 5.62
CA MET A 1 -11.95 -34.59 5.58
C MET A 1 -11.20 -35.58 6.44
N VAL A 2 -11.79 -36.02 7.56
CA VAL A 2 -11.13 -36.95 8.47
C VAL A 2 -11.50 -38.36 8.05
N CYS A 3 -10.51 -39.21 7.86
CA CYS A 3 -10.65 -40.64 7.63
C CYS A 3 -9.62 -41.36 8.49
N VAL A 4 -9.93 -42.59 8.90
CA VAL A 4 -9.07 -43.40 9.77
C VAL A 4 -8.73 -44.69 9.03
N MET A 5 -7.45 -45.05 8.97
CA MET A 5 -7.02 -46.33 8.39
C MET A 5 -7.50 -47.50 9.24
N THR A 6 -8.05 -48.54 8.63
CA THR A 6 -8.54 -49.73 9.35
C THR A 6 -7.43 -50.74 9.63
N GLY A 7 -6.31 -50.65 8.90
CA GLY A 7 -5.20 -51.60 8.96
C GLY A 7 -5.27 -52.72 7.92
N ASN A 8 -6.39 -52.85 7.19
CA ASN A 8 -6.55 -53.83 6.14
C ASN A 8 -6.06 -53.31 4.78
N CYS A 9 -5.64 -54.22 3.93
CA CYS A 9 -5.26 -53.96 2.54
C CYS A 9 -6.32 -54.53 1.61
N ILE A 10 -6.91 -53.70 0.75
CA ILE A 10 -7.98 -54.09 -0.17
C ILE A 10 -7.55 -53.95 -1.63
N HIS A 11 -8.01 -54.88 -2.47
CA HIS A 11 -7.77 -54.86 -3.91
C HIS A 11 -8.77 -53.89 -4.57
N LYS A 12 -8.28 -52.81 -5.20
CA LYS A 12 -9.12 -51.73 -5.74
C LYS A 12 -9.45 -51.91 -7.23
N ASP A 13 -8.47 -52.29 -8.03
CA ASP A 13 -8.59 -52.53 -9.49
C ASP A 13 -7.37 -53.33 -9.98
N LYS A 14 -7.40 -53.90 -11.20
CA LYS A 14 -6.37 -54.77 -11.83
C LYS A 14 -4.92 -54.52 -11.32
N ASP A 15 -4.51 -55.26 -10.28
CA ASP A 15 -3.19 -55.26 -9.62
C ASP A 15 -2.84 -54.06 -8.71
N ILE A 16 -3.81 -53.21 -8.35
CA ILE A 16 -3.62 -52.09 -7.43
C ILE A 16 -4.26 -52.41 -6.07
N PHE A 17 -3.41 -52.60 -5.07
CA PHE A 17 -3.79 -52.71 -3.67
C PHE A 17 -3.73 -51.34 -2.98
N THR A 18 -4.70 -51.04 -2.13
CA THR A 18 -4.75 -49.79 -1.36
C THR A 18 -5.15 -50.04 0.09
N CYS A 19 -4.70 -49.19 1.01
CA CYS A 19 -5.13 -49.25 2.40
C CYS A 19 -6.64 -48.98 2.52
N GLU A 20 -7.34 -49.81 3.26
CA GLU A 20 -8.74 -49.58 3.61
C GLU A 20 -8.86 -48.44 4.63
N ILE A 21 -9.86 -47.58 4.43
CA ILE A 21 -10.14 -46.45 5.30
C ILE A 21 -11.61 -46.47 5.74
N ARG A 22 -11.85 -46.05 6.97
CA ARG A 22 -13.18 -45.75 7.50
C ARG A 22 -13.45 -44.25 7.37
N GLY A 23 -14.47 -43.90 6.60
CA GLY A 23 -14.83 -42.52 6.31
C GLY A 23 -15.98 -42.43 5.30
N TRP A 24 -16.09 -41.29 4.62
CA TRP A 24 -17.09 -41.13 3.55
C TRP A 24 -16.65 -41.89 2.30
N CYS A 25 -17.50 -42.83 1.88
CA CYS A 25 -17.29 -43.66 0.70
C CYS A 25 -18.35 -43.38 -0.37
N PRO A 26 -17.99 -43.45 -1.68
CA PRO A 26 -16.64 -43.72 -2.19
C PRO A 26 -15.68 -42.53 -1.99
N VAL A 27 -14.38 -42.82 -1.99
CA VAL A 27 -13.32 -41.80 -1.86
C VAL A 27 -13.22 -40.97 -3.14
N GLU A 28 -13.02 -39.67 -3.00
CA GLU A 28 -12.79 -38.75 -4.12
C GLU A 28 -11.61 -39.23 -4.99
N VAL A 29 -11.83 -39.32 -6.29
CA VAL A 29 -10.77 -39.53 -7.26
C VAL A 29 -10.23 -38.17 -7.69
N ASN A 30 -9.01 -37.84 -7.27
CA ASN A 30 -8.36 -36.57 -7.56
C ASN A 30 -7.78 -36.53 -8.98
N LYS A 31 -8.64 -36.72 -10.00
CA LYS A 31 -8.28 -36.56 -11.42
C LYS A 31 -9.13 -35.45 -12.03
N LEU A 32 -8.47 -34.45 -12.60
CA LEU A 32 -9.14 -33.47 -13.45
C LEU A 32 -9.53 -34.16 -14.76
N HIS A 33 -10.80 -34.03 -15.15
CA HIS A 33 -11.33 -34.67 -16.37
C HIS A 33 -10.86 -34.00 -17.67
N SER A 34 -10.30 -32.80 -17.59
CA SER A 34 -9.87 -31.99 -18.74
C SER A 34 -8.68 -31.11 -18.36
N ASN A 35 -7.94 -30.64 -19.36
CA ASN A 35 -6.86 -29.64 -19.23
C ASN A 35 -7.36 -28.20 -19.46
N ALA A 36 -8.68 -28.01 -19.53
CA ALA A 36 -9.32 -26.72 -19.79
C ALA A 36 -10.31 -26.35 -18.67
N PRO A 37 -10.57 -25.05 -18.43
CA PRO A 37 -11.59 -24.63 -17.47
C PRO A 37 -12.97 -25.11 -17.92
N MET A 38 -13.75 -25.65 -16.99
CA MET A 38 -15.11 -26.15 -17.28
C MET A 38 -16.09 -25.04 -17.71
N LEU A 39 -15.83 -23.79 -17.29
CA LEU A 39 -16.73 -22.66 -17.50
C LEU A 39 -15.97 -21.48 -18.15
N PRO A 40 -15.53 -21.57 -19.42
CA PRO A 40 -14.77 -20.50 -20.06
C PRO A 40 -15.57 -19.19 -20.18
N GLY A 41 -16.91 -19.28 -20.29
CA GLY A 41 -17.79 -18.12 -20.40
C GLY A 41 -17.79 -17.19 -19.18
N THR A 42 -17.23 -17.60 -18.03
CA THR A 42 -17.12 -16.75 -16.85
C THR A 42 -16.19 -15.56 -17.07
N GLU A 43 -15.36 -15.56 -18.12
CA GLU A 43 -14.56 -14.40 -18.51
C GLU A 43 -15.40 -13.15 -18.76
N ASN A 44 -16.61 -13.35 -19.29
CA ASN A 44 -17.55 -12.28 -19.64
C ASN A 44 -18.48 -11.88 -18.48
N PHE A 45 -18.37 -12.53 -17.32
CA PHE A 45 -19.15 -12.15 -16.15
C PHE A 45 -18.73 -10.77 -15.65
N THR A 46 -19.69 -10.07 -15.06
CA THR A 46 -19.48 -8.74 -14.51
C THR A 46 -19.66 -8.72 -13.00
N VAL A 47 -18.90 -7.86 -12.35
CA VAL A 47 -19.06 -7.54 -10.93
C VAL A 47 -19.27 -6.05 -10.76
N LEU A 48 -20.30 -5.69 -9.99
CA LEU A 48 -20.52 -4.32 -9.53
C LEU A 48 -19.93 -4.17 -8.13
N ILE A 49 -18.94 -3.29 -7.98
CA ILE A 49 -18.33 -3.01 -6.68
C ILE A 49 -18.91 -1.72 -6.13
N LYS A 50 -19.61 -1.81 -5.00
CA LYS A 50 -20.11 -0.64 -4.25
C LYS A 50 -19.16 -0.39 -3.08
N ASN A 51 -18.41 0.71 -3.14
CA ASN A 51 -17.46 1.07 -2.10
C ASN A 51 -17.80 2.47 -1.56
N SER A 52 -17.87 2.58 -0.23
CA SER A 52 -18.08 3.83 0.49
C SER A 52 -16.95 4.00 1.49
N ILE A 53 -16.38 5.20 1.57
CA ILE A 53 -15.30 5.53 2.49
C ILE A 53 -15.69 6.69 3.40
N GLN A 54 -15.09 6.71 4.59
CA GLN A 54 -15.19 7.77 5.57
C GLN A 54 -13.81 7.97 6.19
N PHE A 55 -13.36 9.21 6.29
CA PHE A 55 -12.11 9.51 6.99
C PHE A 55 -12.39 9.67 8.48
N ASN A 56 -11.80 8.83 9.33
CA ASN A 56 -12.04 8.87 10.78
C ASN A 56 -11.77 10.25 11.42
N ARG A 57 -10.76 10.97 10.92
CA ARG A 57 -10.43 12.33 11.37
C ARG A 57 -11.50 13.36 11.00
N TRP A 58 -12.25 13.14 9.92
CA TRP A 58 -13.30 14.02 9.42
C TRP A 58 -14.57 13.21 9.13
N PRO A 59 -15.32 12.80 10.16
CA PRO A 59 -16.41 11.83 10.01
C PRO A 59 -17.60 12.35 9.18
N HIS A 60 -17.70 13.67 9.00
CA HIS A 60 -18.68 14.31 8.13
C HIS A 60 -18.35 14.16 6.64
N ILE A 61 -17.09 13.85 6.30
CA ILE A 61 -16.66 13.64 4.92
C ILE A 61 -16.85 12.16 4.59
N LYS A 62 -17.92 11.89 3.83
CA LYS A 62 -18.25 10.57 3.30
C LYS A 62 -18.33 10.67 1.79
N THR A 63 -17.75 9.70 1.10
CA THR A 63 -17.86 9.58 -0.35
C THR A 63 -17.96 8.12 -0.76
N ARG A 64 -18.35 7.88 -2.01
CA ARG A 64 -18.50 6.53 -2.57
C ARG A 64 -18.08 6.53 -4.03
N ASN A 65 -17.71 5.36 -4.54
CA ASN A 65 -17.22 5.23 -5.91
C ASN A 65 -18.30 5.41 -6.99
N ILE A 66 -19.58 5.32 -6.62
CA ILE A 66 -20.71 5.60 -7.52
C ILE A 66 -21.12 7.06 -7.36
N LEU A 67 -20.74 7.91 -8.32
CA LEU A 67 -21.03 9.33 -8.27
C LEU A 67 -22.55 9.60 -8.20
N ALA A 68 -22.95 10.64 -7.46
CA ALA A 68 -24.36 10.96 -7.22
C ALA A 68 -25.09 11.43 -8.49
N ASN A 69 -24.36 12.00 -9.45
CA ASN A 69 -24.89 12.46 -10.73
C ASN A 69 -25.13 11.32 -11.75
N TRP A 70 -24.76 10.08 -11.43
CA TRP A 70 -24.93 8.96 -12.35
C TRP A 70 -26.32 8.33 -12.26
N THR A 71 -26.89 8.06 -13.44
CA THR A 71 -28.21 7.45 -13.57
C THR A 71 -28.12 5.92 -13.62
N LEU A 72 -29.26 5.26 -13.38
CA LEU A 72 -29.39 3.82 -13.59
C LEU A 72 -29.09 3.41 -15.04
N SER A 73 -29.37 4.28 -16.02
CA SER A 73 -29.05 4.05 -17.43
C SER A 73 -27.53 3.97 -17.64
N TYR A 74 -26.76 4.89 -17.06
CA TYR A 74 -25.30 4.86 -17.10
C TYR A 74 -24.77 3.56 -16.48
N LEU A 75 -25.25 3.17 -15.29
CA LEU A 75 -24.80 1.96 -14.62
C LEU A 75 -25.13 0.67 -15.39
N LYS A 76 -26.20 0.61 -16.19
CA LYS A 76 -26.47 -0.58 -17.01
C LYS A 76 -25.43 -0.78 -18.11
N ASN A 77 -24.95 0.32 -18.69
CA ASN A 77 -24.14 0.32 -19.90
C ASN A 77 -22.64 0.50 -19.64
N CYS A 78 -22.25 1.20 -18.56
CA CYS A 78 -20.84 1.47 -18.30
C CYS A 78 -20.06 0.17 -18.06
N ARG A 79 -18.83 0.12 -18.56
CA ARG A 79 -17.86 -0.92 -18.24
C ARG A 79 -16.54 -0.25 -17.93
N TYR A 80 -15.86 -0.72 -16.90
CA TYR A 80 -14.54 -0.21 -16.53
C TYR A 80 -13.56 -0.38 -17.69
N HIS A 81 -12.82 0.69 -17.98
CA HIS A 81 -11.67 0.67 -18.88
C HIS A 81 -10.58 1.57 -18.30
N PRO A 82 -9.29 1.16 -18.28
CA PRO A 82 -8.21 1.92 -17.66
C PRO A 82 -7.94 3.28 -18.30
N ILE A 83 -8.47 3.54 -19.50
CA ILE A 83 -8.33 4.81 -20.23
C ILE A 83 -9.69 5.50 -20.33
N ASP A 84 -10.66 4.87 -21.00
CA ASP A 84 -11.92 5.53 -21.39
C ASP A 84 -12.92 5.70 -20.23
N ASN A 85 -13.01 4.72 -19.33
CA ASN A 85 -14.05 4.64 -18.31
C ASN A 85 -13.48 4.21 -16.95
N LYS A 86 -12.49 4.97 -16.46
CA LYS A 86 -11.72 4.61 -15.24
C LYS A 86 -12.56 4.56 -13.97
N LEU A 87 -13.65 5.32 -13.92
CA LEU A 87 -14.48 5.45 -12.72
C LEU A 87 -15.62 4.43 -12.67
N CYS A 88 -15.94 3.75 -13.78
CA CYS A 88 -17.09 2.84 -13.80
C CYS A 88 -16.87 1.67 -12.82
N PRO A 89 -17.83 1.38 -11.93
CA PRO A 89 -17.71 0.39 -10.86
C PRO A 89 -18.06 -1.03 -11.31
N ILE A 90 -18.29 -1.23 -12.61
CA ILE A 90 -18.68 -2.52 -13.21
C ILE A 90 -17.52 -3.06 -14.02
N PHE A 91 -16.97 -4.16 -13.55
CA PHE A 91 -15.78 -4.78 -14.11
C PHE A 91 -16.14 -6.11 -14.75
N ARG A 92 -15.57 -6.41 -15.92
CA ARG A 92 -15.58 -7.76 -16.47
C ARG A 92 -14.44 -8.56 -15.87
N PHE A 93 -14.65 -9.85 -15.62
CA PHE A 93 -13.60 -10.71 -15.07
C PHE A 93 -12.38 -10.75 -16.00
N GLY A 94 -12.57 -10.94 -17.31
CA GLY A 94 -11.45 -10.89 -18.27
C GLY A 94 -10.65 -9.60 -18.20
N THR A 95 -11.31 -8.44 -18.06
CA THR A 95 -10.64 -7.14 -17.91
C THR A 95 -9.81 -7.06 -16.63
N ILE A 96 -10.34 -7.54 -15.49
CA ILE A 96 -9.59 -7.57 -14.22
C ILE A 96 -8.34 -8.44 -14.36
N ILE A 97 -8.50 -9.66 -14.89
CA ILE A 97 -7.41 -10.63 -14.98
C ILE A 97 -6.33 -10.20 -15.97
N ASN A 98 -6.74 -9.64 -17.12
CA ASN A 98 -5.81 -9.06 -18.09
C ASN A 98 -5.05 -7.86 -17.52
N ALA A 99 -5.73 -6.97 -16.79
CA ALA A 99 -5.09 -5.83 -16.12
C ALA A 99 -4.12 -6.26 -15.00
N ALA A 100 -4.33 -7.44 -14.40
CA ALA A 100 -3.40 -8.06 -13.47
C ALA A 100 -2.20 -8.75 -14.16
N GLY A 101 -2.14 -8.76 -15.51
CA GLY A 101 -1.06 -9.37 -16.29
C GLY A 101 -1.10 -10.90 -16.35
N VAL A 102 -2.27 -11.51 -16.19
CA VAL A 102 -2.44 -12.97 -16.11
C VAL A 102 -3.35 -13.48 -17.24
N ASN A 103 -3.10 -14.69 -17.74
CA ASN A 103 -3.99 -15.35 -18.68
C ASN A 103 -5.23 -15.91 -17.96
N TYR A 104 -6.43 -15.49 -18.40
CA TYR A 104 -7.70 -15.92 -17.81
C TYR A 104 -7.89 -17.44 -17.81
N THR A 105 -7.59 -18.10 -18.93
CA THR A 105 -7.86 -19.53 -19.11
C THR A 105 -7.02 -20.37 -18.16
N GLU A 106 -5.73 -20.01 -18.01
CA GLU A 106 -4.84 -20.70 -17.09
C GLU A 106 -5.26 -20.51 -15.63
N LEU A 107 -5.60 -19.27 -15.26
CA LEU A 107 -6.03 -18.94 -13.91
C LEU A 107 -7.37 -19.59 -13.56
N ALA A 108 -8.31 -19.65 -14.50
CA ALA A 108 -9.59 -20.32 -14.30
C ALA A 108 -9.45 -21.83 -14.15
N PHE A 109 -8.45 -22.44 -14.81
CA PHE A 109 -8.19 -23.87 -14.70
C PHE A 109 -7.56 -24.26 -13.36
N LYS A 110 -6.48 -23.57 -12.95
CA LYS A 110 -5.76 -23.88 -11.71
C LYS A 110 -6.41 -23.25 -10.46
N GLY A 111 -7.22 -22.22 -10.67
CA GLY A 111 -7.63 -21.27 -9.64
C GLY A 111 -6.51 -20.30 -9.28
N GLY A 112 -6.87 -19.23 -8.57
CA GLY A 112 -5.91 -18.29 -7.99
C GLY A 112 -6.57 -17.18 -7.20
N VAL A 113 -5.77 -16.25 -6.70
CA VAL A 113 -6.22 -15.15 -5.86
C VAL A 113 -5.84 -13.83 -6.50
N VAL A 114 -6.81 -12.95 -6.72
CA VAL A 114 -6.62 -11.66 -7.39
C VAL A 114 -7.09 -10.53 -6.50
N GLY A 115 -6.21 -9.58 -6.26
CA GLY A 115 -6.49 -8.36 -5.52
C GLY A 115 -7.09 -7.30 -6.44
N ILE A 116 -8.20 -6.71 -5.99
CA ILE A 116 -8.79 -5.49 -6.55
C ILE A 116 -8.50 -4.37 -5.57
N PHE A 117 -7.59 -3.48 -5.92
CA PHE A 117 -7.18 -2.38 -5.07
C PHE A 117 -7.96 -1.12 -5.45
N ILE A 118 -8.55 -0.48 -4.45
CA ILE A 118 -9.29 0.78 -4.57
C ILE A 118 -8.56 1.81 -3.72
N ASN A 119 -7.77 2.66 -4.37
CA ASN A 119 -7.00 3.69 -3.68
C ASN A 119 -7.73 5.04 -3.74
N TRP A 120 -7.90 5.67 -2.59
CA TRP A 120 -8.48 6.99 -2.40
C TRP A 120 -7.43 7.96 -1.86
N ASP A 121 -6.67 8.60 -2.75
CA ASP A 121 -5.77 9.70 -2.36
C ASP A 121 -6.50 11.03 -2.57
N CYS A 122 -6.99 11.61 -1.48
CA CYS A 122 -7.90 12.74 -1.52
C CYS A 122 -7.32 13.94 -0.79
N ASP A 123 -7.25 15.05 -1.52
CA ASP A 123 -7.04 16.36 -0.96
C ASP A 123 -8.41 16.97 -0.59
N LEU A 124 -8.64 17.07 0.73
CA LEU A 124 -9.87 17.52 1.36
C LEU A 124 -9.92 19.03 1.56
N ASP A 125 -8.92 19.76 1.06
CA ASP A 125 -9.00 21.21 0.91
C ASP A 125 -9.86 21.60 -0.30
N TYR A 126 -9.95 20.70 -1.29
CA TYR A 126 -10.85 20.82 -2.43
C TYR A 126 -12.23 20.21 -2.16
N ASN A 127 -13.17 20.47 -3.08
CA ASN A 127 -14.49 19.86 -3.05
C ASN A 127 -14.37 18.32 -3.14
N ILE A 128 -15.12 17.61 -2.29
CA ILE A 128 -15.17 16.14 -2.20
C ILE A 128 -15.44 15.44 -3.53
N ASN A 129 -16.05 16.11 -4.50
CA ASN A 129 -16.28 15.57 -5.84
C ASN A 129 -14.97 15.25 -6.61
N HIS A 130 -13.83 15.85 -6.24
CA HIS A 130 -12.53 15.56 -6.83
C HIS A 130 -11.84 14.33 -6.20
N CYS A 131 -12.32 13.89 -5.04
CA CYS A 131 -11.87 12.66 -4.39
C CYS A 131 -12.52 11.49 -5.12
N VAL A 132 -11.78 10.87 -6.04
CA VAL A 132 -12.22 9.75 -6.87
C VAL A 132 -11.29 8.53 -6.65
N PRO A 133 -11.81 7.30 -6.78
CA PRO A 133 -11.00 6.11 -6.59
C PRO A 133 -10.11 5.84 -7.80
N ALA A 134 -8.90 5.36 -7.54
CA ALA A 134 -8.05 4.71 -8.52
C ALA A 134 -8.10 3.20 -8.33
N TYR A 135 -8.32 2.46 -9.42
CA TYR A 135 -8.37 1.00 -9.40
C TYR A 135 -7.09 0.40 -9.97
N SER A 136 -6.54 -0.59 -9.27
CA SER A 136 -5.46 -1.45 -9.78
C SER A 136 -5.73 -2.91 -9.44
N PHE A 137 -5.07 -3.82 -10.18
CA PHE A 137 -5.32 -5.25 -10.11
C PHE A 137 -4.01 -6.00 -10.09
N HIS A 138 -3.86 -6.94 -9.16
CA HIS A 138 -2.66 -7.76 -9.06
C HIS A 138 -3.02 -9.18 -8.62
N ARG A 139 -2.29 -10.17 -9.13
CA ARG A 139 -2.35 -11.53 -8.59
C ARG A 139 -1.63 -11.57 -7.24
N LEU A 140 -2.27 -12.15 -6.22
CA LEU A 140 -1.74 -12.21 -4.85
C LEU A 140 -1.07 -13.55 -4.54
N ASP A 141 -1.47 -14.64 -5.19
CA ASP A 141 -0.90 -15.97 -4.99
C ASP A 141 0.33 -16.21 -5.87
N SER A 142 1.25 -17.05 -5.41
CA SER A 142 2.45 -17.43 -6.18
C SER A 142 2.07 -18.39 -7.30
N ALA A 143 2.04 -17.89 -8.54
CA ALA A 143 1.73 -18.69 -9.74
C ALA A 143 2.65 -19.91 -9.94
N ASN A 144 3.91 -19.81 -9.49
CA ASN A 144 4.97 -20.78 -9.75
C ASN A 144 5.33 -21.64 -8.52
N GLY A 145 4.44 -21.74 -7.53
CA GLY A 145 4.70 -22.60 -6.37
C GLY A 145 4.86 -24.06 -6.79
N HIS A 146 5.96 -24.70 -6.40
CA HIS A 146 6.21 -26.13 -6.66
C HIS A 146 5.19 -27.04 -5.95
N VAL A 147 4.61 -26.58 -4.84
CA VAL A 147 3.61 -27.29 -4.04
C VAL A 147 2.30 -26.51 -4.07
N ALA A 148 1.20 -27.20 -4.36
CA ALA A 148 -0.16 -26.66 -4.43
C ALA A 148 -0.31 -25.40 -5.32
N PRO A 149 -0.01 -25.49 -6.63
CA PRO A 149 -0.23 -24.37 -7.54
C PRO A 149 -1.73 -24.05 -7.66
N GLY A 150 -2.07 -22.76 -7.57
CA GLY A 150 -3.43 -22.25 -7.75
C GLY A 150 -4.28 -22.18 -6.47
N TRP A 151 -5.59 -22.21 -6.63
CA TRP A 151 -6.55 -22.07 -5.52
C TRP A 151 -7.72 -23.03 -5.67
N ASN A 152 -7.93 -23.86 -4.65
CA ASN A 152 -9.07 -24.78 -4.58
C ASN A 152 -9.53 -24.99 -3.14
N PHE A 153 -10.79 -25.34 -2.99
CA PHE A 153 -11.36 -25.73 -1.70
C PHE A 153 -12.37 -26.86 -1.89
N ARG A 154 -12.64 -27.57 -0.78
CA ARG A 154 -13.63 -28.64 -0.75
C ARG A 154 -14.78 -28.27 0.17
N TYR A 155 -16.00 -28.45 -0.32
CA TYR A 155 -17.21 -28.31 0.48
C TYR A 155 -18.15 -29.47 0.17
N ALA A 156 -19.10 -29.76 1.06
CA ALA A 156 -20.04 -30.85 0.87
C ALA A 156 -21.47 -30.37 1.07
N GLN A 157 -22.34 -30.77 0.16
CA GLN A 157 -23.78 -30.65 0.33
C GLN A 157 -24.30 -31.94 0.95
N ARG A 158 -24.84 -31.86 2.17
CA ARG A 158 -25.40 -33.01 2.89
C ARG A 158 -26.90 -33.10 2.63
N TYR A 159 -27.38 -34.31 2.35
CA TYR A 159 -28.82 -34.58 2.17
C TYR A 159 -29.40 -35.38 3.35
N SER A 160 -28.57 -36.22 3.99
CA SER A 160 -28.90 -36.95 5.22
C SER A 160 -27.63 -37.15 6.05
N GLU A 161 -27.74 -37.85 7.19
CA GLU A 161 -26.59 -38.20 8.01
C GLU A 161 -25.55 -39.05 7.25
N ASN A 162 -26.01 -39.88 6.31
CA ASN A 162 -25.18 -40.85 5.59
C ASN A 162 -24.97 -40.52 4.11
N LEU A 163 -25.61 -39.47 3.58
CA LEU A 163 -25.53 -39.10 2.17
C LEU A 163 -25.08 -37.66 1.98
N ARG A 164 -24.03 -37.47 1.18
CA ARG A 164 -23.54 -36.16 0.76
C ARG A 164 -22.99 -36.18 -0.66
N THR A 165 -23.02 -35.03 -1.32
CA THR A 165 -22.19 -34.75 -2.49
C THR A 165 -21.00 -33.91 -2.06
N LEU A 166 -19.79 -34.37 -2.38
CA LEU A 166 -18.55 -33.64 -2.14
C LEU A 166 -18.16 -32.88 -3.41
N PHE A 167 -17.92 -31.59 -3.27
CA PHE A 167 -17.43 -30.73 -4.33
C PHE A 167 -15.99 -30.32 -4.04
N LYS A 168 -15.11 -30.47 -5.03
CA LYS A 168 -13.82 -29.80 -5.08
C LYS A 168 -13.90 -28.68 -6.11
N ALA A 169 -13.94 -27.44 -5.64
CA ALA A 169 -14.07 -26.27 -6.50
C ALA A 169 -12.71 -25.62 -6.73
N TYR A 170 -12.42 -25.34 -8.01
CA TYR A 170 -11.32 -24.49 -8.44
C TYR A 170 -11.92 -23.20 -8.94
N GLY A 171 -11.28 -22.08 -8.62
CA GLY A 171 -11.81 -20.79 -9.02
C GLY A 171 -10.92 -19.63 -8.62
N ILE A 172 -11.40 -18.45 -8.98
CA ILE A 172 -10.70 -17.19 -8.73
C ILE A 172 -11.31 -16.55 -7.48
N LEU A 173 -10.48 -16.30 -6.48
CA LEU A 173 -10.86 -15.52 -5.30
C LEU A 173 -10.50 -14.05 -5.54
N PHE A 174 -11.51 -13.19 -5.65
CA PHE A 174 -11.30 -11.74 -5.69
C PHE A 174 -11.24 -11.17 -4.28
N VAL A 175 -10.14 -10.50 -3.94
CA VAL A 175 -9.95 -9.81 -2.65
C VAL A 175 -10.01 -8.30 -2.89
N VAL A 176 -11.07 -7.65 -2.42
CA VAL A 176 -11.20 -6.18 -2.56
C VAL A 176 -10.47 -5.52 -1.40
N MET A 177 -9.41 -4.79 -1.70
CA MET A 177 -8.60 -4.03 -0.75
C MET A 177 -8.81 -2.54 -0.99
N VAL A 178 -9.15 -1.82 0.08
CA VAL A 178 -9.46 -0.39 0.01
C VAL A 178 -8.45 0.35 0.84
N GLU A 179 -7.73 1.28 0.22
CA GLU A 179 -6.79 2.18 0.88
C GLU A 179 -7.28 3.61 0.72
N GLY A 180 -7.11 4.42 1.77
CA GLY A 180 -7.54 5.81 1.76
C GLY A 180 -6.58 6.72 2.49
N ARG A 181 -6.10 7.74 1.80
CA ARG A 181 -5.28 8.83 2.33
C ARG A 181 -6.02 10.15 2.19
N GLY A 182 -6.53 10.67 3.30
CA GLY A 182 -7.15 12.00 3.36
C GLY A 182 -6.16 13.04 3.84
N ARG A 183 -5.92 14.07 3.03
CA ARG A 183 -5.05 15.21 3.37
C ARG A 183 -5.91 16.45 3.50
N LYS A 184 -5.65 17.28 4.50
CA LYS A 184 -6.32 18.57 4.69
C LYS A 184 -5.33 19.53 5.34
N PHE A 185 -5.40 20.79 4.96
CA PHE A 185 -4.61 21.85 5.54
C PHE A 185 -4.78 21.90 7.06
N ASN A 186 -3.65 22.06 7.75
CA ASN A 186 -3.62 22.25 9.19
C ASN A 186 -2.48 23.22 9.51
N ILE A 187 -2.80 24.24 10.31
CA ILE A 187 -1.85 25.29 10.70
C ILE A 187 -0.69 24.75 11.57
N ILE A 188 -0.93 23.71 12.37
CA ILE A 188 0.09 23.14 13.27
C ILE A 188 1.29 22.57 12.49
N PRO A 189 1.11 21.61 11.55
CA PRO A 189 2.23 21.11 10.74
C PRO A 189 2.83 22.19 9.83
N LEU A 190 2.04 23.19 9.39
CA LEU A 190 2.59 24.32 8.66
C LEU A 190 3.62 25.09 9.50
N LEU A 191 3.25 25.52 10.72
CA LEU A 191 4.14 26.27 11.60
C LEU A 191 5.38 25.47 11.99
N LEU A 192 5.23 24.16 12.24
CA LEU A 192 6.37 23.27 12.53
C LEU A 192 7.34 23.18 11.34
N ASN A 193 6.83 23.04 10.11
CA ASN A 193 7.65 23.00 8.91
C ASN A 193 8.34 24.34 8.62
N VAL A 194 7.64 25.47 8.83
CA VAL A 194 8.22 26.81 8.69
C VAL A 194 9.31 27.04 9.73
N GLY A 195 9.05 26.71 11.00
CA GLY A 195 10.04 26.81 12.07
C GLY A 195 11.27 25.96 11.81
N SER A 196 11.08 24.72 11.34
CA SER A 196 12.17 23.82 10.95
C SER A 196 12.97 24.37 9.76
N GLY A 197 12.30 24.93 8.75
CA GLY A 197 12.94 25.58 7.61
C GLY A 197 13.79 26.80 8.01
N LEU A 198 13.28 27.63 8.92
CA LEU A 198 14.03 28.78 9.45
C LEU A 198 15.25 28.34 10.28
N ALA A 199 15.11 27.28 11.09
CA ALA A 199 16.23 26.74 11.86
C ALA A 199 17.38 26.26 10.95
N LEU A 200 17.06 25.64 9.80
CA LEU A 200 18.05 25.18 8.82
C LEU A 200 18.88 26.32 8.21
N LEU A 201 18.36 27.55 8.12
CA LEU A 201 19.14 28.70 7.64
C LEU A 201 20.35 29.01 8.53
N SER A 202 20.31 28.62 9.81
CA SER A 202 21.45 28.76 10.73
C SER A 202 22.68 27.97 10.26
N VAL A 203 22.48 26.84 9.57
CA VAL A 203 23.57 26.02 9.03
C VAL A 203 24.32 26.76 7.92
N ALA A 204 23.62 27.52 7.08
CA ALA A 204 24.23 28.31 6.02
C ALA A 204 25.25 29.32 6.58
N LYS A 205 24.96 29.92 7.74
CA LYS A 205 25.90 30.82 8.43
C LYS A 205 27.18 30.08 8.85
N ILE A 206 27.05 28.89 9.44
CA ILE A 206 28.21 28.09 9.88
C ILE A 206 29.08 27.68 8.68
N VAL A 207 28.45 27.24 7.60
CA VAL A 207 29.16 26.86 6.36
C VAL A 207 29.83 28.07 5.72
N SER A 208 29.14 29.21 5.64
CA SER A 208 29.71 30.46 5.11
C SER A 208 30.91 30.91 5.94
N ASP A 209 30.80 30.83 7.27
CA ASP A 209 31.90 31.12 8.19
C ASP A 209 33.08 30.17 8.00
N PHE A 210 32.82 28.87 7.80
CA PHE A 210 33.86 27.88 7.52
C PHE A 210 34.61 28.20 6.23
N ILE A 211 33.89 28.50 5.15
CA ILE A 211 34.48 28.84 3.84
C ILE A 211 35.35 30.10 3.95
N VAL A 212 34.83 31.18 4.52
CA VAL A 212 35.53 32.47 4.60
C VAL A 212 36.78 32.37 5.49
N LEU A 213 36.73 31.62 6.59
CA LEU A 213 37.79 31.61 7.60
C LEU A 213 38.82 30.48 7.42
N ARG A 214 38.52 29.45 6.62
CA ARG A 214 39.41 28.30 6.41
C ARG A 214 39.88 28.18 4.96
N VAL A 215 39.01 28.46 3.98
CA VAL A 215 39.26 28.12 2.56
C VAL A 215 39.74 29.33 1.75
N MET A 216 39.21 30.54 1.97
CA MET A 216 39.54 31.71 1.14
C MET A 216 41.00 32.17 1.27
N ARG A 217 41.58 32.67 0.16
CA ARG A 217 42.96 33.18 0.11
C ARG A 217 43.26 34.30 1.09
N LYS A 218 42.29 35.20 1.36
CA LYS A 218 42.43 36.31 2.33
C LYS A 218 41.91 35.96 3.74
N ARG A 219 41.90 34.68 4.12
CA ARG A 219 41.36 34.20 5.42
C ARG A 219 41.90 34.94 6.64
N ASP A 220 43.18 35.33 6.65
CA ASP A 220 43.79 35.99 7.80
C ASP A 220 43.28 37.41 8.01
N PHE A 221 42.89 38.10 6.93
CA PHE A 221 42.20 39.39 7.00
C PHE A 221 40.81 39.25 7.63
N TYR A 222 40.02 38.27 7.17
CA TYR A 222 38.67 38.02 7.70
C TYR A 222 38.70 37.52 9.15
N ARG A 223 39.67 36.67 9.53
CA ARG A 223 39.86 36.23 10.92
C ARG A 223 40.14 37.38 11.88
N LYS A 224 40.98 38.34 11.50
CA LYS A 224 41.29 39.53 12.31
C LYS A 224 40.07 40.44 12.50
N LYS A 225 39.17 40.50 11.51
CA LYS A 225 37.94 41.29 11.60
C LYS A 225 36.82 40.60 12.36
N LYS A 226 36.80 39.26 12.37
CA LYS A 226 35.79 38.47 13.07
C LYS A 226 36.10 38.21 14.54
N TYR A 227 37.37 37.95 14.87
CA TYR A 227 37.79 37.59 16.22
C TYR A 227 38.55 38.75 16.86
N LEU A 228 38.04 39.27 17.98
CA LEU A 228 38.80 40.11 18.89
C LEU A 228 39.56 39.20 19.85
N LYS A 229 40.88 39.33 19.89
CA LYS A 229 41.72 38.63 20.87
C LYS A 229 41.83 39.51 22.11
N ILE A 230 41.29 39.03 23.22
CA ILE A 230 41.44 39.64 24.53
C ILE A 230 42.45 38.78 25.29
N TYR A 231 43.39 39.40 25.98
CA TYR A 231 44.30 38.73 26.88
C TYR A 231 43.82 39.05 28.29
N GLU A 232 43.45 38.03 29.08
CA GLU A 232 43.29 38.20 30.52
C GLU A 232 44.68 38.34 31.13
N GLU A 233 44.89 39.42 31.88
CA GLU A 233 46.07 39.58 32.74
C GLU A 233 45.80 38.78 34.02
N ASP A 234 46.25 37.52 34.04
CA ASP A 234 46.43 36.79 35.29
C ASP A 234 47.66 37.35 35.99
N ASP A 235 47.45 37.91 37.18
CA ASP A 235 48.44 38.65 37.96
C ASP A 235 49.47 37.75 38.67
N ASP A 236 49.79 36.55 38.16
CA ASP A 236 50.97 35.81 38.62
C ASP A 236 51.37 34.62 37.71
N THR A 237 52.66 34.62 37.32
CA THR A 237 53.51 33.61 36.64
C THR A 237 53.72 33.67 35.10
N PRO A 238 54.99 33.54 34.64
CA PRO A 238 55.36 33.65 33.23
C PRO A 238 55.27 32.32 32.48
N CYS A 239 54.84 32.40 31.22
CA CYS A 239 54.79 31.33 30.20
C CYS A 239 53.60 30.35 30.24
N LYS A 240 52.46 30.80 29.70
CA LYS A 240 51.84 30.28 28.46
C LYS A 240 50.62 31.12 28.08
N ARG A 241 50.78 32.07 27.14
CA ARG A 241 49.65 32.80 26.54
C ARG A 241 48.87 31.89 25.61
N LEU A 242 47.80 31.28 26.09
CA LEU A 242 46.81 30.61 25.26
C LEU A 242 45.67 31.60 24.93
N PRO A 243 45.44 31.94 23.65
CA PRO A 243 44.39 32.89 23.29
C PRO A 243 43.00 32.25 23.44
N ILE A 244 42.15 32.84 24.27
CA ILE A 244 40.72 32.51 24.32
C ILE A 244 40.03 33.22 23.15
N ILE A 245 39.45 32.44 22.23
CA ILE A 245 38.80 32.98 21.03
C ILE A 245 37.32 33.19 21.33
N TYR A 246 36.91 34.44 21.61
CA TYR A 246 35.50 34.80 21.71
C TYR A 246 34.88 35.00 20.33
N HIS A 247 33.76 34.33 20.09
CA HIS A 247 33.00 34.45 18.85
C HIS A 247 31.98 35.58 19.04
N GLN A 248 32.24 36.78 18.51
CA GLN A 248 31.34 37.91 18.68
C GLN A 248 30.08 37.71 17.81
N PRO A 249 28.88 37.51 18.38
CA PRO A 249 27.65 37.59 17.61
C PRO A 249 27.34 39.08 17.44
N HIS A 250 27.18 39.55 16.20
CA HIS A 250 26.57 40.84 15.94
C HIS A 250 25.10 40.79 16.44
N ILE A 251 24.89 41.11 17.72
CA ILE A 251 23.62 41.64 18.21
C ILE A 251 23.61 43.09 17.76
N GLN A 252 22.78 43.43 16.77
CA GLN A 252 22.37 44.81 16.58
C GLN A 252 21.66 45.23 17.87
N GLN A 253 22.30 46.10 18.65
CA GLN A 253 21.61 46.84 19.71
C GLN A 253 20.52 47.67 19.04
N PHE A 254 19.28 47.19 19.08
CA PHE A 254 18.11 48.02 18.87
C PHE A 254 18.03 48.98 20.07
N ASN A 255 18.42 50.23 19.82
CA ASN A 255 18.39 51.29 20.81
C ASN A 255 16.92 51.67 21.07
N MET A 256 16.32 51.10 22.11
CA MET A 256 14.99 51.47 22.59
C MET A 256 15.09 52.69 23.52
N LYS A 257 15.36 53.86 22.94
CA LYS A 257 15.20 55.16 23.60
C LYS A 257 14.78 56.21 22.58
N GLN A 258 13.50 56.20 22.21
CA GLN A 258 12.70 57.38 21.84
C GLN A 258 11.29 56.90 21.46
N MET A 259 10.40 56.90 22.45
CA MET A 259 8.96 57.13 22.32
C MET A 259 8.44 57.26 23.76
N VAL A 260 8.57 58.48 24.27
CA VAL A 260 7.53 59.11 25.12
C VAL A 260 6.53 59.71 24.13
#